data_AF-A0A3R7D5E7-F1
#
_entry.id   AF-A0A3R7D5E7-F1
#
_cell.length_a   1.000
_cell.length_b   1.000
_cell.length_c   1.000
_cell.angle_alpha   90.00
_cell.angle_beta   90.00
_cell.angle_gamma   90.00
#
_symmetry.space_group_name_H-M   'P 1'
#
loop_
_entity.id
_entity.type
_entity.pdbx_description
1 polymer ?
#
loop_
_entity_poly.entity_id
_entity_poly.type
_entity_poly.pdbx_seq_one_letter_code
_entity_poly.pdbx_strand_id
1 'polypeptide(L)'
;MDELASRISEWIRKRVREAGAKGVVLGMSGGLDSSVTAVLCKKAFPDTTLGLIMPCFSSKEDVVHAKMVANKFGIATKEIDISDIFKFLLNILEEREYDKEAKEGIDIAVANLKPRIRMICLYYFANKLNYLVVGTGNKSELSIGYFTKYGDGAADILPLGDLLKTEERKLAEVLDIPRAIIEKVPSAGLWAGQTDESEIGMSYDELDKILLAMESGDFRGCDPELEKRVKKMMEASRHKRERIAVFNHRRDRCEH
;
A
#
# COMPACT_ATOMS: atom_id res chain seq x y z
N MET A 1 19.92 -6.51 -7.98
CA MET A 1 18.66 -6.64 -7.24
C MET A 1 18.86 -7.25 -5.86
N ASP A 2 19.69 -8.29 -5.68
CA ASP A 2 20.03 -8.80 -4.33
C ASP A 2 20.63 -7.74 -3.40
N GLU A 3 21.55 -6.94 -3.93
CA GLU A 3 22.15 -5.82 -3.20
C GLU A 3 21.08 -4.78 -2.80
N LEU A 4 20.08 -4.53 -3.66
CA LEU A 4 18.98 -3.62 -3.36
C LEU A 4 18.13 -4.15 -2.20
N ALA A 5 17.78 -5.45 -2.20
CA ALA A 5 17.05 -6.07 -1.11
C ALA A 5 17.78 -5.90 0.24
N SER A 6 19.09 -6.15 0.27
CA SER A 6 19.92 -5.97 1.47
C SER A 6 19.94 -4.51 1.94
N ARG A 7 20.13 -3.57 1.01
CA ARG A 7 20.13 -2.12 1.31
C ARG A 7 18.79 -1.65 1.87
N ILE A 8 17.66 -2.13 1.32
CA ILE A 8 16.33 -1.78 1.84
C ILE A 8 16.13 -2.37 3.24
N SER A 9 16.47 -3.64 3.47
CA SER A 9 16.38 -4.25 4.80
C SER A 9 17.26 -3.53 5.83
N GLU A 10 18.47 -3.10 5.47
CA GLU A 10 19.34 -2.28 6.34
C GLU A 10 18.74 -0.91 6.63
N TRP A 11 18.13 -0.28 5.62
CA TRP A 11 17.42 0.98 5.79
C TRP A 11 16.24 0.84 6.77
N ILE A 12 15.44 -0.23 6.66
CA ILE A 12 14.37 -0.55 7.62
C ILE A 12 14.94 -0.67 9.04
N ARG A 13 16.04 -1.43 9.23
CA ARG A 13 16.70 -1.55 10.54
C ARG A 13 17.10 -0.20 11.11
N LYS A 14 17.69 0.66 10.28
CA LYS A 14 18.14 2.00 10.69
C LYS A 14 16.96 2.85 11.18
N ARG A 15 15.86 2.92 10.41
CA ARG A 15 14.68 3.72 10.75
C ARG A 15 14.00 3.25 12.04
N VAL A 16 13.84 1.94 12.22
CA VAL A 16 13.23 1.37 13.44
C VAL A 16 14.09 1.68 14.68
N ARG A 17 15.43 1.58 14.56
CA ARG A 17 16.36 1.89 15.66
C ARG A 17 16.36 3.36 16.05
N GLU A 18 16.36 4.27 15.07
CA GLU A 18 16.30 5.72 15.32
C GLU A 18 14.99 6.15 15.99
N ALA A 19 13.89 5.44 15.69
CA ALA A 19 12.62 5.65 16.35
C ALA A 19 12.54 5.04 17.77
N GLY A 20 13.55 4.28 18.21
CA GLY A 20 13.51 3.56 19.48
C GLY A 20 12.48 2.41 19.52
N ALA A 21 12.03 1.95 18.35
CA ALA A 21 11.08 0.86 18.22
C ALA A 21 11.77 -0.51 18.29
N LYS A 22 11.01 -1.55 18.63
CA LYS A 22 11.49 -2.93 18.84
C LYS A 22 11.33 -3.82 17.60
N GLY A 23 10.56 -3.40 16.62
CA GLY A 23 10.20 -4.22 15.47
C GLY A 23 9.23 -3.51 14.53
N VAL A 24 8.57 -4.31 13.69
CA VAL A 24 7.70 -3.83 12.61
C VAL A 24 6.40 -4.62 12.56
N VAL A 25 5.33 -3.92 12.19
CA VAL A 25 4.03 -4.51 11.86
C VAL A 25 3.60 -4.03 10.47
N LEU A 26 3.01 -4.92 9.68
CA LEU A 26 2.51 -4.60 8.34
C LEU A 26 1.27 -5.41 7.99
N GLY A 27 0.48 -4.91 7.05
CA GLY A 27 -0.63 -5.67 6.47
C GLY A 27 -0.11 -6.66 5.43
N MET A 28 -0.60 -7.90 5.46
CA MET A 28 -0.34 -8.92 4.44
C MET A 28 -1.64 -9.22 3.70
N SER A 29 -1.79 -8.64 2.50
CA SER A 29 -2.99 -8.78 1.67
C SER A 29 -2.95 -9.98 0.74
N GLY A 30 -1.80 -10.63 0.57
CA GLY A 30 -1.60 -11.67 -0.45
C GLY A 30 -1.36 -11.11 -1.86
N GLY A 31 -1.24 -9.79 -1.99
CA GLY A 31 -0.71 -9.12 -3.18
C GLY A 31 0.81 -9.01 -3.18
N LEU A 32 1.36 -8.59 -4.31
CA LEU A 32 2.80 -8.44 -4.54
C LEU A 32 3.46 -7.55 -3.47
N ASP A 33 2.91 -6.35 -3.26
CA ASP A 33 3.61 -5.29 -2.53
C ASP A 33 3.76 -5.59 -1.05
N SER A 34 2.68 -6.10 -0.46
CA SER A 34 2.71 -6.60 0.91
C SER A 34 3.65 -7.80 1.07
N SER A 35 3.77 -8.65 0.05
CA SER A 35 4.63 -9.84 0.09
C SER A 35 6.11 -9.45 0.05
N VAL A 36 6.50 -8.56 -0.88
CA VAL A 36 7.85 -8.01 -0.97
C VAL A 36 8.22 -7.29 0.32
N THR A 37 7.34 -6.42 0.81
CA THR A 37 7.55 -5.68 2.07
C THR A 37 7.71 -6.64 3.25
N ALA A 38 6.88 -7.69 3.36
CA ALA A 38 6.95 -8.65 4.46
C ALA A 38 8.28 -9.39 4.52
N VAL A 39 8.80 -9.82 3.35
CA VAL A 39 10.09 -10.52 3.27
C VAL A 39 11.26 -9.58 3.60
N LEU A 40 11.23 -8.33 3.12
CA LEU A 40 12.24 -7.33 3.48
C LEU A 40 12.23 -6.99 4.97
N CYS A 41 11.05 -6.89 5.57
CA CYS A 41 10.86 -6.73 7.02
C CYS A 41 11.40 -7.93 7.80
N LYS A 42 11.09 -9.16 7.38
CA LYS A 42 11.62 -10.39 8.01
C LYS A 42 13.14 -10.48 7.94
N LYS A 43 13.75 -10.09 6.81
CA LYS A 43 15.21 -9.96 6.67
C LYS A 43 15.79 -8.89 7.60
N ALA A 44 15.07 -7.80 7.82
CA ALA A 44 15.48 -6.72 8.71
C ALA A 44 15.38 -7.12 10.20
N PHE A 45 14.26 -7.73 10.57
CA PHE A 45 13.86 -8.10 11.93
C PHE A 45 13.29 -9.53 11.96
N PRO A 46 14.15 -10.56 12.08
CA PRO A 46 13.72 -11.96 12.05
C PRO A 46 12.69 -12.31 13.12
N ASP A 47 12.87 -11.82 14.35
CA ASP A 47 12.03 -12.21 15.49
C ASP A 47 10.92 -11.20 15.81
N THR A 48 11.03 -9.98 15.30
CA THR A 48 10.13 -8.86 15.65
C THR A 48 9.41 -8.27 14.42
N THR A 49 9.03 -9.15 13.49
CA THR A 49 8.14 -8.83 12.36
C THR A 49 6.77 -9.49 12.56
N LEU A 50 5.70 -8.68 12.54
CA LEU A 50 4.31 -9.15 12.61
C LEU A 50 3.52 -8.79 11.35
N GLY A 51 3.02 -9.80 10.63
CA GLY A 51 2.06 -9.61 9.53
C GLY A 51 0.61 -9.70 10.02
N LEU A 52 -0.23 -8.73 9.66
CA LEU A 52 -1.68 -8.79 9.91
C LEU A 52 -2.42 -9.17 8.62
N ILE A 53 -3.18 -10.26 8.67
CA ILE A 53 -4.06 -10.68 7.57
C ILE A 53 -5.48 -10.23 7.91
N MET A 54 -6.02 -9.27 7.16
CA MET A 54 -7.25 -8.55 7.52
C MET A 54 -8.32 -8.62 6.42
N PRO A 55 -8.97 -9.79 6.23
CA PRO A 55 -9.99 -9.96 5.20
C PRO A 55 -11.23 -9.12 5.52
N CYS A 56 -11.91 -8.64 4.48
CA CYS A 56 -13.17 -7.90 4.61
C CYS A 56 -14.03 -8.10 3.35
N PHE A 57 -14.80 -9.19 3.32
CA PHE A 57 -15.47 -9.66 2.09
C PHE A 57 -14.50 -9.77 0.90
N SER A 58 -13.25 -10.14 1.20
CA SER A 58 -12.15 -10.29 0.22
C SER A 58 -12.13 -11.69 -0.37
N SER A 59 -11.32 -11.92 -1.41
CA SER A 59 -11.17 -13.27 -1.97
C SER A 59 -10.55 -14.21 -0.95
N LYS A 60 -11.02 -15.47 -0.91
CA LYS A 60 -10.36 -16.51 -0.09
C LYS A 60 -8.91 -16.75 -0.54
N GLU A 61 -8.63 -16.53 -1.82
CA GLU A 61 -7.31 -16.67 -2.42
C GLU A 61 -6.29 -15.68 -1.83
N ASP A 62 -6.71 -14.45 -1.52
CA ASP A 62 -5.87 -13.42 -0.91
C ASP A 62 -5.28 -13.90 0.43
N VAL A 63 -6.13 -14.48 1.28
CA VAL A 63 -5.74 -15.04 2.57
C VAL A 63 -4.81 -16.24 2.39
N VAL A 64 -5.07 -17.10 1.40
CA VAL A 64 -4.21 -18.25 1.07
C VAL A 64 -2.82 -17.77 0.64
N HIS A 65 -2.74 -16.77 -0.24
CA HIS A 65 -1.46 -16.21 -0.70
C HIS A 65 -0.68 -15.52 0.42
N ALA A 66 -1.36 -14.74 1.28
CA ALA A 66 -0.72 -14.14 2.45
C ALA A 66 -0.11 -15.21 3.38
N LYS A 67 -0.86 -16.28 3.66
CA LYS A 67 -0.37 -17.42 4.45
C LYS A 67 0.75 -18.18 3.75
N MET A 68 0.70 -18.33 2.43
CA MET A 68 1.74 -18.97 1.63
C MET A 68 3.09 -18.27 1.80
N VAL A 69 3.12 -16.94 1.69
CA VAL A 69 4.32 -16.12 1.92
C VAL A 69 4.77 -16.24 3.37
N ALA A 70 3.84 -16.07 4.32
CA ALA A 70 4.17 -16.14 5.74
C ALA A 70 4.82 -17.48 6.13
N ASN A 71 4.25 -18.60 5.66
CA ASN A 71 4.77 -19.93 5.93
C ASN A 71 6.13 -20.16 5.26
N LYS A 72 6.30 -19.75 3.99
CA LYS A 72 7.55 -19.93 3.25
C LYS A 72 8.72 -19.21 3.93
N PHE A 73 8.50 -18.01 4.46
CA PHE A 73 9.57 -17.17 5.03
C PHE A 73 9.58 -17.12 6.56
N GLY A 74 8.71 -17.90 7.23
CA GLY A 74 8.63 -17.97 8.69
C GLY A 74 8.21 -16.64 9.33
N ILE A 75 7.28 -15.91 8.73
CA ILE A 75 6.78 -14.62 9.23
C ILE A 75 5.66 -14.89 10.22
N ALA A 76 5.74 -14.32 11.42
CA ALA A 76 4.65 -14.42 12.39
C ALA A 76 3.44 -13.64 11.90
N THR A 77 2.26 -14.26 11.91
CA THR A 77 1.03 -13.63 11.43
C THR A 77 -0.10 -13.69 12.44
N LYS A 78 -0.98 -12.70 12.37
CA LYS A 78 -2.29 -12.72 13.04
C LYS A 78 -3.40 -12.40 12.05
N GLU A 79 -4.40 -13.26 12.00
CA GLU A 79 -5.60 -13.06 11.19
C GLU A 79 -6.68 -12.33 12.02
N ILE A 80 -7.25 -11.28 11.44
CA ILE A 80 -8.29 -10.46 12.06
C ILE A 80 -9.33 -10.17 10.98
N ASP A 81 -10.42 -10.92 11.00
CA ASP A 81 -11.55 -10.62 10.11
C ASP A 81 -12.20 -9.30 10.58
N ILE A 82 -12.21 -8.30 9.70
CA ILE A 82 -12.75 -6.96 10.00
C ILE A 82 -14.16 -6.76 9.41
N SER A 83 -14.76 -7.81 8.85
CA SER A 83 -16.06 -7.76 8.16
C SER A 83 -17.19 -7.25 9.06
N ASP A 84 -17.23 -7.68 10.32
CA ASP A 84 -18.27 -7.26 11.26
C ASP A 84 -18.10 -5.79 11.69
N ILE A 85 -16.87 -5.34 11.90
CA ILE A 85 -16.56 -3.93 12.20
C ILE A 85 -16.97 -3.06 11.02
N PHE A 86 -16.66 -3.49 9.80
CA PHE A 86 -17.04 -2.78 8.58
C PHE A 86 -18.57 -2.68 8.45
N LYS A 87 -19.30 -3.79 8.62
CA LYS A 87 -20.78 -3.82 8.59
C LYS A 87 -21.38 -2.89 9.64
N PHE A 88 -20.85 -2.93 10.85
CA PHE A 88 -21.30 -2.08 11.96
C PHE A 88 -21.11 -0.59 11.64
N LEU A 89 -19.94 -0.20 11.15
CA LEU A 89 -19.68 1.18 10.75
C LEU A 89 -20.58 1.62 9.59
N LEU A 90 -20.77 0.77 8.58
CA LEU A 90 -21.65 1.08 7.45
C LEU A 90 -23.09 1.32 7.91
N ASN A 91 -23.60 0.45 8.79
CA ASN A 91 -24.94 0.59 9.33
C ASN A 91 -25.11 1.90 10.14
N ILE A 92 -24.11 2.29 10.94
CA ILE A 92 -24.16 3.56 11.68
C ILE A 92 -24.11 4.78 10.76
N LEU A 93 -23.31 4.73 9.70
CA LEU A 93 -23.06 5.88 8.84
C LEU A 93 -24.14 6.10 7.77
N GLU A 94 -24.74 5.02 7.29
CA GLU A 94 -25.67 5.05 6.14
C GLU A 94 -27.02 4.38 6.41
N GLU A 95 -27.25 3.87 7.63
CA GLU A 95 -28.49 3.19 8.03
C GLU A 95 -28.88 2.02 7.11
N ARG A 96 -27.89 1.40 6.45
CA ARG A 96 -28.08 0.24 5.55
C ARG A 96 -27.19 -0.94 5.89
N GLU A 97 -27.64 -2.13 5.49
CA GLU A 97 -26.82 -3.34 5.54
C GLU A 97 -25.86 -3.41 4.35
N TYR A 98 -24.72 -4.08 4.55
CA TYR A 98 -23.80 -4.36 3.45
C TYR A 98 -24.33 -5.51 2.61
N ASP A 99 -24.80 -5.19 1.41
CA ASP A 99 -25.12 -6.18 0.38
C ASP A 99 -23.91 -6.37 -0.55
N LYS A 100 -23.30 -7.55 -0.45
CA LYS A 100 -22.16 -7.95 -1.30
C LYS A 100 -22.56 -8.19 -2.77
N GLU A 101 -23.86 -8.36 -3.05
CA GLU A 101 -24.42 -8.69 -4.37
C GLU A 101 -25.11 -7.49 -5.04
N ALA A 102 -25.25 -6.38 -4.31
CA ALA A 102 -25.80 -5.14 -4.85
C ALA A 102 -24.96 -4.67 -6.05
N LYS A 103 -25.64 -4.50 -7.19
CA LYS A 103 -25.06 -3.98 -8.44
C LYS A 103 -24.98 -2.45 -8.48
N GLU A 104 -25.24 -1.78 -7.36
CA GLU A 104 -25.13 -0.33 -7.26
C GLU A 104 -23.68 0.11 -7.50
N GLY A 105 -23.50 1.30 -8.06
CA GLY A 105 -22.19 1.83 -8.40
C GLY A 105 -21.22 1.80 -7.20
N ILE A 106 -19.92 1.67 -7.47
CA ILE A 106 -18.90 1.58 -6.44
C ILE A 106 -18.91 2.86 -5.61
N ASP A 107 -19.39 2.75 -4.37
CA ASP A 107 -19.29 3.81 -3.39
C ASP A 107 -17.86 3.85 -2.84
N ILE A 108 -17.06 4.79 -3.34
CA ILE A 108 -15.67 4.98 -2.94
C ILE A 108 -15.55 5.35 -1.46
N ALA A 109 -16.55 6.03 -0.87
CA ALA A 109 -16.51 6.34 0.56
C ALA A 109 -16.61 5.05 1.40
N VAL A 110 -17.54 4.16 1.04
CA VAL A 110 -17.70 2.84 1.65
C VAL A 110 -16.45 1.97 1.41
N ALA A 111 -15.94 1.91 0.18
CA ALA A 111 -14.74 1.14 -0.15
C ALA A 111 -13.53 1.58 0.70
N ASN A 112 -13.37 2.89 0.93
CA ASN A 112 -12.29 3.46 1.74
C ASN A 112 -12.41 3.17 3.25
N LEU A 113 -13.55 2.70 3.78
CA LEU A 113 -13.65 2.27 5.17
C LEU A 113 -12.72 1.08 5.45
N LYS A 114 -12.62 0.12 4.52
CA LYS A 114 -11.81 -1.09 4.69
C LYS A 114 -10.34 -0.79 4.99
N PRO A 115 -9.58 -0.05 4.15
CA PRO A 115 -8.18 0.27 4.43
C PRO A 115 -8.00 1.15 5.68
N ARG A 116 -8.99 1.98 6.05
CA ARG A 116 -8.95 2.76 7.30
C ARG A 116 -9.12 1.90 8.55
N ILE A 117 -9.99 0.90 8.52
CA ILE A 117 -10.12 -0.08 9.61
C ILE A 117 -8.83 -0.90 9.72
N ARG A 118 -8.25 -1.33 8.59
CA ARG A 118 -6.95 -2.03 8.56
C ARG A 118 -5.84 -1.17 9.20
N MET A 119 -5.79 0.12 8.88
CA MET A 119 -4.87 1.08 9.49
C MET A 119 -5.03 1.13 11.02
N ILE A 120 -6.27 1.18 11.54
CA ILE A 120 -6.54 1.16 12.98
C ILE A 120 -5.94 -0.10 13.63
N CYS A 121 -6.15 -1.28 13.01
CA CYS A 121 -5.59 -2.53 13.51
C CYS A 121 -4.05 -2.51 13.51
N LEU A 122 -3.42 -2.02 12.44
CA LEU A 122 -1.96 -1.92 12.34
C LEU A 122 -1.38 -1.04 13.45
N TYR A 123 -1.91 0.17 13.61
CA TYR A 123 -1.44 1.09 14.64
C TYR A 123 -1.75 0.62 16.07
N TYR A 124 -2.82 -0.15 16.28
CA TYR A 124 -3.07 -0.81 17.57
C TYR A 124 -1.91 -1.75 17.94
N PHE A 125 -1.50 -2.64 17.03
CA PHE A 125 -0.40 -3.57 17.29
C PHE A 125 0.96 -2.85 17.37
N ALA A 126 1.16 -1.83 16.55
CA ALA A 126 2.35 -0.98 16.60
C ALA A 126 2.54 -0.40 18.01
N ASN A 127 1.50 0.25 18.54
CA ASN A 127 1.50 0.81 19.90
C ASN A 127 1.66 -0.26 20.98
N LYS A 128 0.96 -1.39 20.84
CA LYS A 128 0.98 -2.47 21.84
C LYS A 128 2.36 -3.12 21.97
N LEU A 129 3.10 -3.22 20.86
CA LEU A 129 4.38 -3.93 20.78
C LEU A 129 5.60 -2.99 20.74
N ASN A 130 5.39 -1.67 20.70
CA ASN A 130 6.41 -0.66 20.39
C ASN A 130 7.08 -0.93 19.03
N TYR A 131 6.28 -1.18 18.00
CA TYR A 131 6.72 -1.41 16.61
C TYR A 131 6.39 -0.21 15.73
N LEU A 132 7.02 -0.12 14.55
CA LEU A 132 6.60 0.80 13.50
C LEU A 132 5.65 0.12 12.52
N VAL A 133 4.68 0.87 11.99
CA VAL A 133 3.85 0.46 10.86
C VAL A 133 4.63 0.64 9.56
N VAL A 134 4.80 -0.44 8.81
CA VAL A 134 5.46 -0.43 7.50
C VAL A 134 4.40 -0.45 6.40
N GLY A 135 4.38 0.61 5.60
CA GLY A 135 3.48 0.72 4.45
C GLY A 135 4.05 0.01 3.23
N THR A 136 3.17 -0.37 2.31
CA THR A 136 3.50 -1.17 1.13
C THR A 136 3.44 -0.38 -0.18
N GLY A 137 3.07 0.91 -0.12
CA GLY A 137 2.91 1.73 -1.32
C GLY A 137 4.24 1.90 -2.07
N ASN A 138 4.21 1.59 -3.37
CA ASN A 138 5.32 1.80 -4.29
C ASN A 138 5.25 3.20 -4.94
N LYS A 139 6.33 3.60 -5.62
CA LYS A 139 6.45 4.91 -6.26
C LYS A 139 5.35 5.17 -7.28
N SER A 140 4.96 4.14 -8.05
CA SER A 140 3.94 4.24 -9.09
C SER A 140 2.59 4.63 -8.51
N GLU A 141 2.13 3.91 -7.48
CA GLU A 141 0.87 4.17 -6.78
C GLU A 141 0.89 5.51 -6.04
N LEU A 142 1.98 5.78 -5.32
CA LEU A 142 2.14 7.01 -4.55
C LEU A 142 2.08 8.24 -5.48
N SER A 143 2.78 8.20 -6.61
CA SER A 143 2.90 9.32 -7.55
C SER A 143 1.54 9.80 -8.04
N ILE A 144 0.65 8.88 -8.42
CA ILE A 144 -0.70 9.21 -8.89
C ILE A 144 -1.74 9.25 -7.77
N GLY A 145 -1.33 8.98 -6.53
CA GLY A 145 -2.19 8.98 -5.34
C GLY A 145 -3.22 7.85 -5.31
N TYR A 146 -2.85 6.70 -5.89
CA TYR A 146 -3.66 5.49 -5.92
C TYR A 146 -3.53 4.71 -4.61
N PHE A 147 -4.05 5.31 -3.54
CA PHE A 147 -4.16 4.76 -2.20
C PHE A 147 -5.22 5.53 -1.41
N THR A 148 -5.71 4.96 -0.31
CA THR A 148 -6.61 5.64 0.61
C THR A 148 -5.81 6.50 1.59
N LYS A 149 -6.03 7.83 1.55
CA LYS A 149 -5.45 8.74 2.55
C LYS A 149 -5.94 8.37 3.95
N TYR A 150 -5.00 8.22 4.88
CA TYR A 150 -5.24 7.72 6.24
C TYR A 150 -5.80 6.28 6.30
N GLY A 151 -5.63 5.51 5.23
CA GLY A 151 -5.85 4.06 5.18
C GLY A 151 -4.51 3.35 4.98
N ASP A 152 -4.36 2.66 3.87
CA ASP A 152 -3.11 2.02 3.42
C ASP A 152 -1.96 3.01 3.17
N GLY A 153 -2.27 4.27 2.87
CA GLY A 153 -1.27 5.35 2.82
C GLY A 153 -0.76 5.83 4.19
N ALA A 154 -1.31 5.35 5.31
CA ALA A 154 -0.85 5.71 6.64
C ALA A 154 0.20 4.69 7.13
N ALA A 155 1.44 5.13 7.19
CA ALA A 155 2.54 4.32 7.69
C ALA A 155 3.64 5.22 8.30
N ASP A 156 4.50 4.61 9.09
CA ASP A 156 5.66 5.29 9.68
C ASP A 156 6.86 5.28 8.72
N ILE A 157 7.00 4.22 7.92
CA ILE A 157 8.04 4.07 6.89
C ILE A 157 7.49 3.39 5.62
N LEU A 158 8.07 3.73 4.47
CA LEU A 158 7.70 3.22 3.13
C LEU A 158 8.95 2.70 2.41
N PRO A 159 9.38 1.44 2.64
CA PRO A 159 10.60 0.89 2.06
C PRO A 159 10.55 0.76 0.52
N LEU A 160 9.36 0.71 -0.07
CA LEU A 160 9.14 0.60 -1.51
C LEU A 160 8.77 1.94 -2.17
N GLY A 161 8.69 3.03 -1.39
CA GLY A 161 8.12 4.30 -1.86
C GLY A 161 8.88 5.00 -3.00
N ASP A 162 10.11 4.54 -3.30
CA ASP A 162 10.91 5.02 -4.42
C ASP A 162 11.17 3.93 -5.50
N LEU A 163 10.49 2.78 -5.40
CA LEU A 163 10.55 1.73 -6.43
C LEU A 163 9.32 1.81 -7.32
N LEU A 164 9.53 1.76 -8.63
CA LEU A 164 8.45 1.59 -9.60
C LEU A 164 7.87 0.17 -9.54
N LYS A 165 6.62 -0.04 -9.94
CA LYS A 165 5.95 -1.35 -9.91
C LYS A 165 6.73 -2.40 -10.72
N THR A 166 7.32 -2.01 -11.84
CA THR A 166 8.17 -2.86 -12.68
C THR A 166 9.49 -3.25 -12.00
N GLU A 167 10.08 -2.37 -11.20
CA GLU A 167 11.28 -2.65 -10.41
C GLU A 167 10.94 -3.55 -9.22
N GLU A 168 9.81 -3.31 -8.59
CA GLU A 168 9.26 -4.13 -7.52
C GLU A 168 8.99 -5.58 -7.98
N ARG A 169 8.41 -5.78 -9.16
CA ARG A 169 8.23 -7.12 -9.74
C ARG A 169 9.55 -7.88 -9.88
N LYS A 170 10.59 -7.21 -10.39
CA LYS A 170 11.96 -7.78 -10.48
C LYS A 170 12.55 -8.08 -9.11
N LEU A 171 12.27 -7.23 -8.11
CA LEU A 171 12.71 -7.46 -6.74
C LEU A 171 12.02 -8.69 -6.13
N ALA A 172 10.73 -8.89 -6.43
CA ALA A 172 9.96 -10.03 -5.95
C ALA A 172 10.52 -11.37 -6.46
N GLU A 173 10.93 -11.43 -7.73
CA GLU A 173 11.61 -12.61 -8.30
C GLU A 173 12.87 -12.98 -7.51
N VAL A 174 13.70 -11.98 -7.21
CA VAL A 174 14.96 -12.16 -6.47
C VAL A 174 14.75 -12.49 -4.99
N LEU A 175 13.62 -12.06 -4.42
CA LEU A 175 13.21 -12.45 -3.07
C LEU A 175 12.53 -13.82 -3.01
N ASP A 176 12.49 -14.57 -4.11
CA ASP A 176 11.79 -15.85 -4.23
C ASP A 176 10.30 -15.77 -3.84
N ILE A 177 9.63 -14.65 -4.11
CA ILE A 177 8.18 -14.56 -3.89
C ILE A 177 7.49 -15.60 -4.79
N PRO A 178 6.48 -16.35 -4.28
CA PRO A 178 5.78 -17.34 -5.10
C PRO A 178 5.26 -16.77 -6.42
N ARG A 179 5.50 -17.49 -7.51
CA ARG A 179 5.14 -17.07 -8.87
C ARG A 179 3.65 -16.72 -9.02
N ALA A 180 2.77 -17.46 -8.34
CA ALA A 180 1.32 -17.20 -8.30
C ALA A 180 0.96 -15.81 -7.74
N ILE A 181 1.85 -15.17 -6.98
CA ILE A 181 1.67 -13.81 -6.45
C ILE A 181 2.27 -12.77 -7.39
N ILE A 182 3.41 -13.08 -8.02
CA ILE A 182 4.08 -12.20 -9.00
C ILE A 182 3.21 -12.01 -10.26
N GLU A 183 2.62 -13.10 -10.75
CA GLU A 183 1.79 -13.12 -11.97
C GLU A 183 0.33 -12.72 -11.70
N LYS A 184 -0.05 -12.53 -10.43
CA LYS A 184 -1.41 -12.13 -10.07
C LYS A 184 -1.68 -10.73 -10.61
N VAL A 185 -2.86 -10.54 -11.20
CA VAL A 185 -3.33 -9.23 -11.64
C VAL A 185 -3.45 -8.30 -10.42
N PRO A 186 -2.79 -7.12 -10.41
CA PRO A 186 -2.87 -6.17 -9.32
C PRO A 186 -4.31 -5.70 -9.05
N SER A 187 -4.67 -5.67 -7.77
CA SER A 187 -5.98 -5.29 -7.28
C SER A 187 -5.87 -4.78 -5.83
N ALA A 188 -6.52 -3.66 -5.55
CA ALA A 188 -6.74 -3.12 -4.21
C ALA A 188 -7.64 -4.01 -3.32
N GLY A 189 -8.39 -4.95 -3.93
CA GLY A 189 -9.23 -5.91 -3.20
C GLY A 189 -10.38 -5.27 -2.42
N LEU A 190 -10.87 -4.12 -2.88
CA LEU A 190 -11.91 -3.34 -2.20
C LEU A 190 -13.34 -3.76 -2.59
N TRP A 191 -13.55 -4.21 -3.83
CA TRP A 191 -14.80 -4.78 -4.32
C TRP A 191 -14.53 -5.82 -5.42
N ALA A 192 -15.55 -6.61 -5.79
CA ALA A 192 -15.39 -7.73 -6.72
C ALA A 192 -15.10 -7.27 -8.16
N GLY A 193 -14.15 -7.93 -8.83
CA GLY A 193 -13.79 -7.66 -10.22
C GLY A 193 -12.92 -6.41 -10.44
N GLN A 194 -12.48 -5.73 -9.38
CA GLN A 194 -11.60 -4.58 -9.44
C GLN A 194 -10.18 -4.98 -9.90
N THR A 195 -9.59 -4.19 -10.80
CA THR A 195 -8.16 -4.27 -11.14
C THR A 195 -7.57 -2.87 -11.21
N ASP A 196 -6.31 -2.72 -10.80
CA ASP A 196 -5.69 -1.39 -10.68
C ASP A 196 -5.58 -0.72 -12.06
N GLU A 197 -5.14 -1.46 -13.07
CA GLU A 197 -4.98 -0.94 -14.44
C GLU A 197 -6.31 -0.48 -15.06
N SER A 198 -7.43 -1.13 -14.72
CA SER A 198 -8.75 -0.69 -15.16
C SER A 198 -9.18 0.64 -14.54
N GLU A 199 -8.82 0.90 -13.26
CA GLU A 199 -9.15 2.14 -12.58
C GLU A 199 -8.20 3.28 -12.96
N ILE A 200 -6.92 2.98 -13.05
CA ILE A 200 -5.88 3.93 -13.47
C ILE A 200 -6.12 4.31 -14.94
N GLY A 201 -6.56 3.36 -15.77
CA GLY A 201 -6.82 3.52 -17.19
C GLY A 201 -5.56 3.40 -18.06
N MET A 202 -4.52 2.76 -17.55
CA MET A 202 -3.29 2.38 -18.26
C MET A 202 -2.59 1.25 -17.51
N SER A 203 -1.67 0.56 -18.19
CA SER A 203 -0.83 -0.45 -17.55
C SER A 203 0.22 0.18 -16.65
N TYR A 204 0.74 -0.60 -15.70
CA TYR A 204 1.88 -0.16 -14.89
C TYR A 204 3.16 0.06 -15.72
N ASP A 205 3.33 -0.67 -16.82
CA ASP A 205 4.49 -0.48 -17.71
C ASP A 205 4.45 0.89 -18.40
N GLU A 206 3.26 1.33 -18.83
CA GLU A 206 3.05 2.68 -19.38
C GLU A 206 3.23 3.76 -18.30
N LEU A 207 2.64 3.56 -17.12
CA LEU A 207 2.76 4.48 -16.00
C LEU A 207 4.22 4.66 -15.59
N ASP A 208 4.95 3.57 -15.37
CA ASP A 208 6.34 3.60 -14.93
C ASP A 208 7.25 4.25 -15.98
N LYS A 209 7.01 3.99 -17.27
CA LYS A 209 7.73 4.66 -18.36
C LYS A 209 7.53 6.18 -18.34
N ILE A 210 6.29 6.64 -18.11
CA ILE A 210 5.97 8.06 -18.00
C ILE A 210 6.64 8.68 -16.76
N LEU A 211 6.62 7.99 -15.62
CA LEU A 211 7.27 8.48 -14.39
C LEU A 211 8.79 8.62 -14.57
N LEU A 212 9.46 7.65 -15.23
CA LEU A 212 10.88 7.76 -15.57
C LEU A 212 11.17 8.91 -16.55
N ALA A 213 10.29 9.10 -17.54
CA ALA A 213 10.40 10.23 -18.47
C ALA A 213 10.29 11.59 -17.76
N MET A 214 9.42 11.70 -16.74
CA MET A 214 9.31 12.91 -15.93
C MET A 214 10.58 13.21 -15.13
N GLU A 215 11.27 12.20 -14.62
CA GLU A 215 12.51 12.37 -13.86
C GLU A 215 13.71 12.74 -14.74
N SER A 216 13.81 12.10 -15.90
CA SER A 216 14.90 12.32 -16.85
C SER A 216 14.70 13.56 -17.74
N GLY A 217 13.45 14.03 -17.88
CA GLY A 217 13.05 15.05 -18.86
C GLY A 217 12.94 14.51 -20.29
N ASP A 218 13.06 13.19 -20.51
CA ASP A 218 13.00 12.55 -21.82
C ASP A 218 11.70 11.78 -22.03
N PHE A 219 10.75 12.40 -22.72
CA PHE A 219 9.43 11.82 -23.02
C PHE A 219 9.38 11.06 -24.35
N ARG A 220 10.52 10.80 -25.01
CA ARG A 220 10.53 10.08 -26.28
C ARG A 220 9.90 8.69 -26.12
N GLY A 221 8.88 8.42 -26.94
CA GLY A 221 8.16 7.15 -26.92
C GLY A 221 7.10 7.01 -25.82
N CYS A 222 6.81 8.06 -25.05
CA CYS A 222 5.61 8.11 -24.21
C CYS A 222 4.41 8.58 -25.04
N ASP A 223 3.22 8.07 -24.72
CA ASP A 223 1.97 8.56 -25.29
C ASP A 223 1.62 9.94 -24.64
N PRO A 224 1.50 11.02 -25.42
CA PRO A 224 1.18 12.34 -24.88
C PRO A 224 -0.14 12.43 -24.10
N GLU A 225 -1.15 11.64 -24.47
CA GLU A 225 -2.44 11.66 -23.77
C GLU A 225 -2.36 10.95 -22.42
N LEU A 226 -1.63 9.82 -22.36
CA LEU A 226 -1.34 9.14 -21.10
C LEU A 226 -0.48 10.02 -20.19
N GLU A 227 0.54 10.70 -20.73
CA GLU A 227 1.37 11.65 -19.97
C GLU A 227 0.51 12.75 -19.31
N LYS A 228 -0.37 13.37 -20.09
CA LYS A 228 -1.30 14.40 -19.60
C LYS A 228 -2.24 13.85 -18.52
N ARG A 229 -2.73 12.62 -18.68
CA ARG A 229 -3.55 11.93 -17.68
C ARG A 229 -2.78 11.70 -16.38
N VAL A 230 -1.54 11.19 -16.45
CA VAL A 230 -0.68 10.99 -15.27
C VAL A 230 -0.46 12.32 -14.54
N LYS A 231 -0.07 13.39 -15.26
CA LYS A 231 0.09 14.73 -14.66
C LYS A 231 -1.16 15.22 -13.94
N LYS A 232 -2.34 15.01 -14.54
CA LYS A 232 -3.64 15.37 -13.92
C LYS A 232 -3.91 14.56 -12.65
N MET A 233 -3.64 13.25 -12.66
CA MET A 233 -3.80 12.39 -11.48
C MET A 233 -2.85 12.80 -10.36
N MET A 234 -1.59 13.10 -10.70
CA MET A 234 -0.61 13.61 -9.74
C MET A 234 -1.10 14.91 -9.10
N GLU A 235 -1.52 15.90 -9.89
CA GLU A 235 -1.97 17.19 -9.36
C GLU A 235 -3.22 17.04 -8.48
N ALA A 236 -4.25 16.33 -8.97
CA ALA A 236 -5.49 16.12 -8.22
C ALA A 236 -5.29 15.38 -6.89
N SER A 237 -4.28 14.51 -6.82
CA SER A 237 -3.97 13.72 -5.62
C SER A 237 -2.84 14.29 -4.77
N ARG A 238 -2.29 15.46 -5.12
CA ARG A 238 -1.15 16.09 -4.44
C ARG A 238 -1.36 16.19 -2.93
N HIS A 239 -2.57 16.54 -2.51
CA HIS A 239 -2.96 16.64 -1.12
C HIS A 239 -2.81 15.33 -0.31
N LYS A 240 -2.69 14.16 -0.97
CA LYS A 240 -2.44 12.87 -0.29
C LYS A 240 -0.98 12.65 0.06
N ARG A 241 -0.05 13.26 -0.68
CA ARG A 241 1.41 13.13 -0.49
C ARG A 241 2.03 14.26 0.34
N GLU A 242 1.34 15.40 0.42
CA GLU A 242 1.79 16.52 1.23
C GLU A 242 1.46 16.35 2.70
N ARG A 243 2.30 16.97 3.55
CA ARG A 243 1.97 17.15 4.96
C ARG A 243 0.66 17.94 5.09
N ILE A 244 -0.03 17.75 6.22
CA ILE A 244 -1.22 18.53 6.55
C ILE A 244 -0.85 20.03 6.44
N ALA A 245 -1.60 20.76 5.61
CA ALA A 245 -1.40 22.19 5.46
C ALA A 245 -1.67 22.88 6.80
N VAL A 246 -0.68 23.64 7.29
CA VAL A 246 -0.79 24.40 8.54
C VAL A 246 -0.80 25.88 8.16
N PHE A 247 -1.86 26.60 8.56
CA PHE A 247 -1.88 28.05 8.46
C PHE A 247 -0.83 28.65 9.38
N ASN A 248 0.09 29.47 8.84
CA ASN A 248 1.21 30.01 9.59
C ASN A 248 1.04 31.51 9.79
N HIS A 249 0.21 31.90 10.77
CA HIS A 249 -0.09 33.30 11.08
C HIS A 249 1.15 34.20 11.29
N ARG A 250 2.32 33.63 11.56
CA ARG A 250 3.59 34.36 11.75
C ARG A 250 4.38 34.55 10.45
N ARG A 251 4.24 33.66 9.47
CA ARG A 251 4.88 33.75 8.15
C ARG A 251 4.00 34.49 7.14
N ASP A 252 2.69 34.32 7.24
CA ASP A 252 1.72 34.80 6.23
C ASP A 252 1.31 36.28 6.43
N ARG A 253 2.09 37.06 7.21
CA ARG A 253 1.87 38.50 7.45
C ARG A 253 2.64 39.43 6.50
N CYS A 254 3.42 38.90 5.57
CA CYS A 254 4.28 39.70 4.69
C CYS A 254 3.73 39.93 3.28
N GLU A 255 2.47 39.58 3.01
CA GLU A 255 1.83 39.83 1.72
C GLU A 255 0.56 40.66 1.87
N HIS A 256 0.64 41.84 2.49
CA HIS A 256 -0.35 42.92 2.38
C HIS A 256 0.37 44.25 2.26
#